data_AF-A2ZHJ2-F1
#
_entry.id   AF-A2ZHJ2-F1
#
_cell.length_a   1.000
_cell.length_b   1.000
_cell.length_c   1.000
_cell.angle_alpha   90.00
_cell.angle_beta   90.00
_cell.angle_gamma   90.00
#
_symmetry.space_group_name_H-M   'P 1'
#
loop_
_entity.id
_entity.type
_entity.pdbx_description
1 polymer ?
#
loop_
_entity_poly.entity_id
_entity_poly.type
_entity_poly.pdbx_seq_one_letter_code
_entity_poly.pdbx_strand_id
1 'polypeptide(L)'
;MGFQGTDGFSVYDDAGSLAFRVDNYSRRRKLFSGDLLLMDGHGSPLLALTPQIISMHDQWNCYRASEEGQGKRTRSQQLFSMRKCSVMQSSHEAEVHMSGCTHASSDRTGHVPAFSIEGSFKRRSCKIRNSGGEEVARITRKKAGAASLSLTLAEDVFSLEVQPNVDCAMIMAFVIVLDRICWKPYTPMICSS
;
A
#
# COMPACT_ATOMS: atom_id res chain seq x y z
N MET A 1 -28.36 -2.60 -16.06
CA MET A 1 -26.95 -3.07 -16.05
C MET A 1 -26.16 -2.09 -15.21
N GLY A 2 -25.95 -2.38 -13.92
CA GLY A 2 -25.11 -1.55 -13.07
C GLY A 2 -23.71 -2.15 -13.02
N PHE A 3 -22.69 -1.40 -13.43
CA PHE A 3 -21.31 -1.79 -13.16
C PHE A 3 -21.11 -1.66 -11.65
N GLN A 4 -20.88 -2.79 -10.98
CA GLN A 4 -20.53 -2.80 -9.57
C GLN A 4 -19.19 -2.08 -9.44
N GLY A 5 -19.21 -0.87 -8.88
CA GLY A 5 -18.06 0.02 -8.77
C GLY A 5 -16.85 -0.72 -8.24
N THR A 6 -15.81 -0.78 -9.07
CA THR A 6 -14.49 -1.28 -8.71
C THR A 6 -13.89 -0.29 -7.71
N ASP A 7 -13.43 -0.76 -6.54
CA ASP A 7 -12.67 0.04 -5.57
C ASP A 7 -11.24 0.35 -6.08
N GLY A 8 -11.10 0.55 -7.39
CA GLY A 8 -9.88 0.83 -8.12
C GLY A 8 -9.65 2.32 -8.29
N PHE A 9 -8.40 2.70 -8.54
CA PHE A 9 -8.02 4.10 -8.76
C PHE A 9 -6.88 4.21 -9.77
N SER A 10 -6.77 5.41 -10.36
CA SER A 10 -5.71 5.75 -11.31
C SER A 10 -4.75 6.73 -10.66
N VAL A 11 -3.45 6.54 -10.92
CA VAL A 11 -2.37 7.37 -10.41
C VAL A 11 -1.73 8.08 -11.58
N TYR A 12 -1.62 9.40 -11.46
CA TYR A 12 -1.04 10.26 -12.49
C TYR A 12 0.30 10.83 -11.99
N ASP A 13 1.25 10.95 -12.91
CA ASP A 13 2.51 11.62 -12.64
C ASP A 13 2.36 13.16 -12.66
N ASP A 14 3.46 13.86 -12.47
CA ASP A 14 3.53 15.32 -12.47
C ASP A 14 3.26 15.94 -13.86
N ALA A 15 3.56 15.21 -14.93
CA ALA A 15 3.21 15.57 -16.30
C ALA A 15 1.72 15.33 -16.63
N GLY A 16 0.96 14.70 -15.72
CA GLY A 16 -0.45 14.35 -15.91
C GLY A 16 -0.66 13.10 -16.76
N SER A 17 0.41 12.33 -17.02
CA SER A 17 0.31 11.04 -17.68
C SER A 17 -0.08 9.97 -16.67
N LEU A 18 -0.83 8.97 -17.14
CA LEU A 18 -1.26 7.86 -16.31
C LEU A 18 -0.05 6.96 -16.00
N ALA A 19 0.39 6.97 -14.74
CA ALA A 19 1.54 6.20 -14.26
C ALA A 19 1.13 4.77 -13.86
N PHE A 20 0.04 4.63 -13.10
CA PHE A 20 -0.41 3.34 -12.61
C PHE A 20 -1.94 3.23 -12.59
N ARG A 21 -2.41 1.98 -12.72
CA ARG A 21 -3.80 1.60 -12.48
C ARG A 21 -3.86 0.59 -11.36
N VAL A 22 -4.84 0.74 -10.47
CA VAL A 22 -5.10 -0.21 -9.39
C VAL A 22 -6.51 -0.71 -9.56
N ASP A 23 -6.66 -2.02 -9.72
CA ASP A 23 -7.97 -2.67 -9.84
C ASP A 23 -8.18 -3.71 -8.75
N ASN A 24 -9.45 -3.84 -8.33
CA ASN A 24 -9.88 -4.89 -7.43
C ASN A 24 -10.48 -6.03 -8.25
N TYR A 25 -9.74 -7.14 -8.36
CA TYR A 25 -10.19 -8.33 -9.09
C TYR A 25 -10.96 -9.33 -8.20
N SER A 26 -11.20 -8.98 -6.94
CA SER A 26 -11.94 -9.86 -6.03
C SER A 26 -13.40 -9.93 -6.42
N ARG A 27 -13.84 -11.13 -6.85
CA ARG A 27 -15.27 -11.46 -6.93
C ARG A 27 -15.89 -11.82 -5.57
N ARG A 28 -15.17 -11.64 -4.45
CA ARG A 28 -15.70 -11.99 -3.13
C ARG A 28 -16.66 -10.92 -2.63
N ARG A 29 -17.65 -11.34 -1.82
CA ARG A 29 -18.58 -10.43 -1.13
C ARG A 29 -17.78 -9.40 -0.33
N LYS A 30 -18.23 -8.13 -0.31
CA LYS A 30 -17.61 -6.95 0.36
C LYS A 30 -17.31 -7.09 1.87
N LEU A 31 -17.48 -8.26 2.46
CA LEU A 31 -17.18 -8.50 3.88
C LEU A 31 -15.69 -8.42 4.20
N PHE A 32 -14.81 -8.63 3.21
CA PHE A 32 -13.35 -8.60 3.39
C PHE A 32 -12.69 -7.78 2.29
N SER A 33 -11.53 -7.20 2.60
CA SER A 33 -10.66 -6.61 1.57
C SER A 33 -10.34 -7.67 0.51
N GLY A 34 -10.47 -7.29 -0.76
CA GLY A 34 -10.17 -8.15 -1.90
C GLY A 34 -8.71 -8.09 -2.32
N ASP A 35 -8.30 -9.01 -3.18
CA ASP A 35 -7.02 -8.95 -3.88
C ASP A 35 -7.01 -7.74 -4.83
N LEU A 36 -5.89 -7.01 -4.83
CA LEU A 36 -5.67 -5.85 -5.69
C LEU A 36 -4.56 -6.14 -6.69
N LEU A 37 -4.70 -5.60 -7.90
CA LEU A 37 -3.68 -5.67 -8.94
C LEU A 37 -3.20 -4.26 -9.27
N LEU A 38 -1.90 -4.05 -9.12
CA LEU A 38 -1.21 -2.86 -9.61
C LEU A 38 -0.73 -3.15 -11.03
N MET A 39 -1.09 -2.25 -11.94
CA MET A 39 -0.70 -2.27 -13.35
C MET A 39 0.02 -0.98 -13.72
N ASP A 40 0.79 -1.02 -14.79
CA ASP A 40 1.34 0.18 -15.42
C ASP A 40 0.25 1.03 -16.11
N GLY A 41 0.65 2.18 -16.69
CA GLY A 41 -0.25 3.05 -17.45
C GLY A 41 -0.89 2.41 -18.68
N HIS A 42 -0.28 1.35 -19.23
CA HIS A 42 -0.77 0.60 -20.39
C HIS A 42 -1.72 -0.56 -19.99
N GLY A 43 -1.77 -0.93 -18.72
CA GLY A 43 -2.58 -2.02 -18.19
C GLY A 43 -1.84 -3.35 -18.04
N SER A 44 -0.51 -3.37 -18.17
CA SER A 44 0.30 -4.57 -17.92
C SER A 44 0.40 -4.81 -16.41
N PRO A 45 0.19 -6.06 -15.93
CA PRO A 45 0.20 -6.36 -14.51
C PRO A 45 1.62 -6.32 -13.94
N LEU A 46 1.82 -5.54 -12.88
CA LEU A 46 3.11 -5.39 -12.19
C LEU A 46 3.14 -6.21 -10.90
N LEU A 47 2.20 -5.95 -9.99
CA LEU A 47 2.19 -6.51 -8.64
C LEU A 47 0.77 -6.92 -8.22
N ALA A 48 0.68 -8.05 -7.52
CA ALA A 48 -0.56 -8.51 -6.90
C ALA A 48 -0.46 -8.38 -5.37
N LEU A 49 -1.44 -7.68 -4.77
CA LEU A 49 -1.52 -7.41 -3.34
C LEU A 49 -2.69 -8.17 -2.74
N THR A 50 -2.42 -9.03 -1.76
CA THR A 50 -3.45 -9.87 -1.15
C THR A 50 -3.50 -9.65 0.37
N PRO A 51 -4.67 -9.43 0.97
CA PRO A 51 -4.80 -9.34 2.41
C PRO A 51 -4.63 -10.72 3.05
N GLN A 52 -3.94 -10.77 4.19
CA GLN A 52 -3.82 -11.98 4.98
C GLN A 52 -5.00 -12.07 5.97
N ILE A 53 -6.09 -12.70 5.51
CA ILE A 53 -7.41 -12.72 6.18
C ILE A 53 -7.39 -13.29 7.61
N ILE A 54 -6.43 -14.16 7.96
CA ILE A 54 -6.33 -14.82 9.28
C ILE A 54 -5.35 -14.08 10.22
N SER A 55 -4.73 -12.97 9.78
CA SER A 55 -3.78 -12.22 10.61
C SER A 55 -4.49 -11.12 11.40
N MET A 56 -4.32 -11.09 12.72
CA MET A 56 -4.83 -10.05 13.62
C MET A 56 -4.18 -8.67 13.40
N HIS A 57 -3.26 -8.52 12.44
CA HIS A 57 -2.37 -7.36 12.30
C HIS A 57 -2.56 -6.52 11.02
N ASP A 58 -3.72 -6.60 10.36
CA ASP A 58 -3.97 -5.88 9.09
C ASP A 58 -2.81 -6.11 8.07
N GLN A 59 -2.32 -7.35 7.96
CA GLN A 59 -1.17 -7.68 7.12
C GLN A 59 -1.57 -7.90 5.65
N TRP A 60 -0.75 -7.38 4.74
CA TRP A 60 -0.85 -7.58 3.30
C TRP A 60 0.43 -8.20 2.75
N ASN A 61 0.29 -9.08 1.77
CA ASN A 61 1.41 -9.70 1.07
C ASN A 61 1.42 -9.23 -0.38
N CYS A 62 2.62 -8.97 -0.91
CA CYS A 62 2.83 -8.55 -2.28
C CYS A 62 3.55 -9.62 -3.06
N TYR A 63 3.07 -9.90 -4.27
CA TYR A 63 3.61 -10.89 -5.19
C TYR A 63 3.92 -10.25 -6.52
N ARG A 64 4.95 -10.74 -7.21
CA ARG A 64 5.17 -10.40 -8.62
C ARG A 64 3.98 -10.92 -9.44
N ALA A 65 3.37 -10.05 -10.23
CA ALA A 65 2.31 -10.47 -11.14
C ALA A 65 2.93 -11.23 -12.33
N SER A 66 2.22 -12.25 -12.81
CA SER A 66 2.59 -12.99 -14.03
C SER A 66 1.61 -12.60 -15.13
N GLU A 67 2.10 -12.46 -16.35
CA GLU A 67 1.30 -12.13 -17.54
C GLU A 67 0.42 -13.30 -18.00
N GLU A 68 0.72 -14.53 -17.57
CA GLU A 68 -0.05 -15.71 -17.97
C GLU A 68 -1.43 -15.75 -17.28
N GLY A 69 -2.45 -15.44 -18.08
CA GLY A 69 -3.86 -15.51 -17.70
C GLY A 69 -4.26 -16.86 -17.10
N GLN A 70 -5.23 -16.79 -16.19
CA GLN A 70 -6.12 -17.88 -15.74
C GLN A 70 -5.57 -19.31 -15.85
N GLY A 71 -5.15 -19.90 -14.72
CA GLY A 71 -5.25 -21.36 -14.58
C GLY A 71 -4.27 -22.03 -13.65
N LYS A 72 -3.14 -21.42 -13.33
CA LYS A 72 -2.18 -22.01 -12.39
C LYS A 72 -1.78 -20.97 -11.37
N ARG A 73 -2.13 -21.24 -10.10
CA ARG A 73 -1.51 -20.64 -8.91
C ARG A 73 -0.05 -21.13 -8.80
N THR A 74 0.70 -21.12 -9.90
CA THR A 74 2.15 -21.30 -9.90
C THR A 74 2.68 -20.22 -8.98
N ARG A 75 3.42 -20.66 -7.96
CA ARG A 75 3.89 -19.89 -6.81
C ARG A 75 4.42 -18.53 -7.28
N SER A 76 3.57 -17.50 -7.29
CA SER A 76 4.02 -16.15 -7.56
C SER A 76 5.04 -15.83 -6.46
N GLN A 77 6.21 -15.37 -6.86
CA GLN A 77 7.26 -15.08 -5.90
C GLN A 77 6.75 -13.94 -5.00
N GLN A 78 6.59 -14.23 -3.71
CA GLN A 78 6.33 -13.18 -2.73
C GLN A 78 7.53 -12.24 -2.71
N LEU A 79 7.28 -10.95 -2.80
CA LEU A 79 8.32 -9.92 -2.79
C LEU A 79 8.48 -9.34 -1.40
N PHE A 80 7.36 -9.04 -0.73
CA PHE A 80 7.35 -8.51 0.63
C PHE A 80 6.04 -8.80 1.35
N SER A 81 6.06 -8.61 2.66
CA SER A 81 4.86 -8.44 3.49
C SER A 81 4.90 -7.07 4.15
N MET A 82 3.73 -6.47 4.32
CA MET A 82 3.55 -5.19 4.98
C MET A 82 2.47 -5.31 6.03
N ARG A 83 2.72 -4.78 7.22
CA ARG A 83 1.76 -4.82 8.33
C ARG A 83 1.66 -3.47 9.00
N LYS A 84 0.51 -3.18 9.58
CA LYS A 84 0.32 -2.01 10.43
C LYS A 84 1.02 -2.22 11.76
N CYS A 85 1.69 -1.21 12.26
CA CYS A 85 2.24 -1.25 13.61
C CYS A 85 1.18 -0.81 14.62
N SER A 86 1.17 -1.45 15.79
CA SER A 86 0.31 -1.01 16.88
C SER A 86 0.88 0.30 17.44
N VAL A 87 0.03 1.33 17.57
CA VAL A 87 0.39 2.66 18.08
C VAL A 87 1.00 2.58 19.50
N MET A 88 0.71 1.53 20.26
CA MET A 88 1.29 1.31 21.59
C MET A 88 2.68 0.64 21.56
N GLN A 89 3.13 0.10 20.44
CA GLN A 89 4.33 -0.75 20.35
C GLN A 89 5.45 -0.16 19.49
N SER A 90 5.16 0.83 18.63
CA SER A 90 6.15 1.40 17.71
C SER A 90 5.81 2.85 17.37
N SER A 91 6.84 3.67 17.12
CA SER A 91 6.69 5.03 16.56
C SER A 91 6.36 5.03 15.07
N HIS A 92 6.41 3.85 14.43
CA HIS A 92 6.11 3.66 13.02
C HIS A 92 4.60 3.39 12.82
N GLU A 93 4.07 3.83 11.68
CA GLU A 93 2.69 3.55 11.25
C GLU A 93 2.57 2.15 10.63
N ALA A 94 3.61 1.71 9.91
CA ALA A 94 3.68 0.40 9.28
C ALA A 94 5.14 -0.04 9.06
N GLU A 95 5.32 -1.35 8.85
CA GLU A 95 6.60 -2.01 8.60
C GLU A 95 6.51 -2.94 7.39
N VAL A 96 7.58 -2.98 6.59
CA VAL A 96 7.71 -3.86 5.43
C VAL A 96 8.87 -4.83 5.62
N HIS A 97 8.61 -6.10 5.34
CA HIS A 97 9.58 -7.19 5.41
C HIS A 97 9.72 -7.82 4.03
N MET A 98 10.93 -7.79 3.46
CA MET A 98 11.20 -8.40 2.16
C MET A 98 11.25 -9.92 2.28
N SER A 99 10.67 -10.63 1.31
CA SER A 99 10.70 -12.08 1.22
C SER A 99 12.04 -12.55 0.63
N GLY A 100 12.59 -13.64 1.17
CA GLY A 100 13.87 -14.21 0.71
C GLY A 100 15.12 -13.71 1.45
N CYS A 101 15.00 -12.68 2.29
CA CYS A 101 16.04 -12.30 3.23
C CYS A 101 15.99 -13.20 4.48
N THR A 102 16.20 -14.51 4.31
CA THR A 102 16.46 -15.38 5.47
C THR A 102 17.92 -15.18 5.89
N HIS A 103 18.20 -14.12 6.64
CA HIS A 103 19.15 -14.31 7.73
C HIS A 103 18.44 -15.21 8.74
N ALA A 104 18.61 -16.52 8.52
CA ALA A 104 18.21 -17.56 9.45
C ALA A 104 19.05 -17.41 10.71
N SER A 105 18.58 -16.59 11.65
CA SER A 105 18.78 -16.83 13.06
C SER A 105 17.41 -17.09 13.64
N SER A 106 17.13 -18.37 13.85
CA SER A 106 16.07 -18.84 14.72
C SER A 106 16.33 -18.30 16.12
N ASP A 107 15.91 -17.07 16.39
CA ASP A 107 15.73 -16.59 17.74
C ASP A 107 14.74 -15.42 17.72
N ARG A 108 13.91 -15.36 18.75
CA ARG A 108 12.84 -14.36 18.92
C ARG A 108 13.40 -12.99 19.31
N THR A 109 14.34 -12.46 18.52
CA THR A 109 15.03 -11.19 18.75
C THR A 109 15.11 -10.39 17.45
N GLY A 110 14.19 -9.43 17.30
CA GLY A 110 14.39 -8.21 16.49
C GLY A 110 14.76 -8.38 15.02
N HIS A 111 13.86 -8.92 14.20
CA HIS A 111 13.99 -8.71 12.74
C HIS A 111 13.76 -7.22 12.44
N VAL A 112 14.82 -6.53 12.03
CA VAL A 112 14.75 -5.13 11.58
C VAL A 112 13.94 -5.11 10.28
N PRO A 113 12.89 -4.27 10.18
CA PRO A 113 12.11 -4.15 8.96
C PRO A 113 12.99 -3.61 7.83
N ALA A 114 12.77 -4.11 6.61
CA ALA A 114 13.49 -3.62 5.44
C ALA A 114 13.09 -2.17 5.10
N PHE A 115 11.83 -1.81 5.39
CA PHE A 115 11.35 -0.44 5.36
C PHE A 115 10.45 -0.13 6.54
N SER A 116 10.54 1.09 7.04
CA SER A 116 9.64 1.64 8.06
C SER A 116 8.89 2.85 7.51
N ILE A 117 7.61 2.94 7.88
CA ILE A 117 6.75 4.07 7.53
C ILE A 117 6.55 4.89 8.79
N GLU A 118 7.03 6.12 8.79
CA GLU A 118 6.86 7.07 9.87
C GLU A 118 5.74 8.07 9.56
N GLY A 119 5.09 8.59 10.60
CA GLY A 119 4.10 9.66 10.48
C GLY A 119 2.66 9.15 10.46
N SER A 120 1.83 9.74 9.60
CA SER A 120 0.40 9.40 9.53
C SER A 120 -0.16 9.53 8.11
N PHE A 121 -0.64 8.41 7.57
CA PHE A 121 -1.22 8.31 6.24
C PHE A 121 -2.57 9.00 6.18
N LYS A 122 -3.37 8.93 7.26
CA LYS A 122 -4.60 9.71 7.39
C LYS A 122 -4.34 11.22 7.30
N ARG A 123 -3.22 11.69 7.84
CA ARG A 123 -2.82 13.11 7.78
C ARG A 123 -2.07 13.46 6.49
N ARG A 124 -1.78 12.47 5.63
CA ARG A 124 -0.90 12.57 4.44
C ARG A 124 0.45 13.20 4.80
N SER A 125 1.04 12.68 5.85
CA SER A 125 2.33 13.14 6.37
C SER A 125 3.17 11.92 6.71
N CYS A 126 3.55 11.15 5.69
CA CYS A 126 4.36 9.94 5.87
C CYS A 126 5.75 10.11 5.27
N LYS A 127 6.71 9.42 5.89
CA LYS A 127 8.05 9.20 5.34
C LYS A 127 8.30 7.71 5.28
N ILE A 128 8.75 7.23 4.14
CA ILE A 128 9.14 5.84 3.93
C ILE A 128 10.66 5.80 4.01
N ARG A 129 11.18 5.03 4.95
CA ARG A 129 12.62 4.87 5.17
C ARG A 129 13.05 3.44 4.89
N ASN A 130 14.24 3.28 4.31
CA ASN A 130 14.88 1.97 4.20
C ASN A 130 15.49 1.53 5.55
N SER A 131 16.02 0.32 5.61
CA SER A 131 16.70 -0.22 6.80
C SER A 131 17.93 0.58 7.23
N GLY A 132 18.53 1.37 6.33
CA GLY A 132 19.62 2.31 6.62
C GLY A 132 19.15 3.63 7.22
N GLY A 133 17.84 3.87 7.32
CA GLY A 133 17.25 5.12 7.82
C GLY A 133 17.13 6.23 6.78
N GLU A 134 17.48 5.97 5.52
CA GLU A 134 17.39 6.95 4.43
C GLU A 134 15.94 7.10 3.96
N GLU A 135 15.49 8.33 3.75
CA GLU A 135 14.16 8.64 3.23
C GLU A 135 14.11 8.27 1.74
N VAL A 136 13.39 7.21 1.38
CA VAL A 136 13.25 6.73 -0.01
C VAL A 136 12.01 7.26 -0.70
N ALA A 137 10.99 7.64 0.08
CA ALA A 137 9.80 8.29 -0.45
C ALA A 137 9.07 9.09 0.64
N ARG A 138 8.26 10.05 0.22
CA ARG A 138 7.50 10.95 1.10
C ARG A 138 6.10 11.19 0.58
N ILE A 139 5.14 11.20 1.51
CA ILE A 139 3.73 11.50 1.23
C ILE A 139 3.39 12.82 1.93
N THR A 140 2.91 13.80 1.16
CA THR A 140 2.51 15.12 1.65
C THR A 140 1.11 15.51 1.17
N ARG A 141 0.39 16.33 1.94
CA ARG A 141 -0.86 16.94 1.47
C ARG A 141 -0.59 17.81 0.25
N LYS A 142 -1.32 17.58 -0.83
CA LYS A 142 -1.29 18.46 -2.01
C LYS A 142 -2.07 19.73 -1.68
N LYS A 143 -1.40 20.88 -1.78
CA LYS A 143 -2.02 22.20 -1.65
C LYS A 143 -2.19 22.79 -3.05
N ALA A 144 -3.35 23.35 -3.35
CA ALA A 144 -3.54 24.17 -4.56
C ALA A 144 -3.68 25.64 -4.19
N GLY A 145 -3.14 26.52 -5.02
CA GLY A 145 -3.20 27.97 -4.85
C GLY A 145 -1.83 28.63 -4.72
N ALA A 146 -1.76 29.92 -5.09
CA ALA A 146 -0.59 30.77 -4.82
C ALA A 146 -0.35 30.89 -3.31
N ALA A 147 0.88 31.23 -2.91
CA ALA A 147 1.35 31.24 -1.52
C ALA A 147 0.47 32.00 -0.49
N SER A 148 -0.47 32.85 -0.94
CA SER A 148 -1.40 33.59 -0.09
C SER A 148 -2.78 32.94 0.10
N LEU A 149 -3.18 31.94 -0.69
CA LEU A 149 -4.51 31.31 -0.67
C LEU A 149 -4.40 29.79 -0.89
N SER A 150 -3.72 29.08 0.00
CA SER A 150 -3.64 27.62 -0.10
C SER A 150 -5.00 27.00 0.24
N LEU A 151 -5.73 26.54 -0.77
CA LEU A 151 -6.87 25.65 -0.59
C LEU A 151 -6.33 24.22 -0.47
N THR A 152 -6.66 23.56 0.64
CA THR A 152 -6.42 22.11 0.75
C THR A 152 -7.34 21.41 -0.23
N LEU A 153 -6.78 20.59 -1.13
CA LEU A 153 -7.58 19.70 -1.97
C LEU A 153 -8.35 18.68 -1.11
N ALA A 154 -9.25 17.93 -1.75
CA ALA A 154 -9.91 16.78 -1.14
C ALA A 154 -8.89 15.88 -0.40
N GLU A 155 -9.32 15.27 0.70
CA GLU A 155 -8.42 14.47 1.58
C GLU A 155 -7.75 13.27 0.87
N ASP A 156 -8.32 12.88 -0.26
CA ASP A 156 -7.90 11.78 -1.11
C ASP A 156 -6.76 12.19 -2.06
N VAL A 157 -6.46 13.49 -2.17
CA VAL A 157 -5.41 14.01 -3.05
C VAL A 157 -4.16 14.36 -2.24
N PHE A 158 -3.06 13.68 -2.56
CA PHE A 158 -1.76 13.89 -1.95
C PHE A 158 -0.66 13.82 -3.00
N SER A 159 0.52 14.33 -2.65
CA SER A 159 1.74 14.18 -3.45
C SER A 159 2.56 13.03 -2.91
N LEU A 160 3.04 12.17 -3.81
CA LEU A 160 4.04 11.15 -3.52
C LEU A 160 5.34 11.54 -4.22
N GLU A 161 6.39 11.75 -3.44
CA GLU A 161 7.72 12.03 -3.94
C GLU A 161 8.59 10.80 -3.70
N VAL A 162 9.15 10.23 -4.76
CA VAL A 162 10.01 9.04 -4.71
C VAL A 162 11.44 9.46 -5.04
N GLN A 163 12.41 9.02 -4.25
CA GLN A 163 13.81 9.34 -4.51
C GLN A 163 14.32 8.66 -5.80
N PRO A 164 15.32 9.24 -6.47
CA PRO A 164 15.96 8.60 -7.61
C PRO A 164 16.46 7.19 -7.26
N ASN A 165 16.42 6.27 -8.23
CA ASN A 165 16.86 4.88 -8.10
C ASN A 165 16.02 3.99 -7.16
N VAL A 166 14.87 4.46 -6.69
CA VAL A 166 13.90 3.67 -5.93
C VAL A 166 12.83 3.12 -6.87
N ASP A 167 12.42 1.87 -6.69
CA ASP A 167 11.36 1.24 -7.47
C ASP A 167 9.99 1.88 -7.17
N CYS A 168 9.50 2.69 -8.11
CA CYS A 168 8.21 3.38 -8.00
C CYS A 168 7.03 2.41 -7.85
N ALA A 169 7.05 1.25 -8.50
CA ALA A 169 5.96 0.28 -8.40
C ALA A 169 5.91 -0.33 -6.98
N MET A 170 7.07 -0.58 -6.38
CA MET A 170 7.17 -1.04 -4.99
C MET A 170 6.67 0.03 -4.00
N ILE A 171 7.08 1.29 -4.16
CA ILE A 171 6.61 2.38 -3.31
C ILE A 171 5.09 2.56 -3.46
N MET A 172 4.58 2.52 -4.69
CA MET A 172 3.14 2.58 -4.93
C MET A 172 2.38 1.43 -4.27
N ALA A 173 2.95 0.22 -4.26
CA ALA A 173 2.38 -0.90 -3.53
C ALA A 173 2.29 -0.63 -2.02
N PHE A 174 3.29 0.05 -1.42
CA PHE A 174 3.20 0.48 -0.02
C PHE A 174 2.06 1.47 0.21
N VAL A 175 1.89 2.45 -0.69
CA VAL A 175 0.80 3.43 -0.62
C VAL A 175 -0.57 2.75 -0.68
N ILE A 176 -0.75 1.78 -1.59
CA ILE A 176 -1.99 1.02 -1.72
C ILE A 176 -2.29 0.24 -0.43
N VAL A 177 -1.28 -0.40 0.16
CA VAL A 177 -1.47 -1.12 1.43
C VAL A 177 -1.79 -0.16 2.57
N LEU A 178 -1.10 0.98 2.68
CA LEU A 178 -1.39 2.02 3.67
C LEU A 178 -2.85 2.49 3.59
N ASP A 179 -3.37 2.69 2.38
CA ASP A 179 -4.77 3.04 2.17
C ASP A 179 -5.70 2.00 2.80
N ARG A 180 -5.46 0.71 2.54
CA ARG A 180 -6.32 -0.37 3.07
C ARG A 180 -6.22 -0.57 4.58
N ILE A 181 -5.07 -0.34 5.21
CA ILE A 181 -4.86 -0.61 6.65
C ILE A 181 -5.12 0.62 7.52
N CYS A 182 -4.98 1.82 6.96
CA CYS A 182 -5.22 3.07 7.68
C CYS A 182 -6.67 3.55 7.51
N TRP A 183 -7.31 3.26 6.39
CA TRP A 183 -8.74 3.51 6.19
C TRP A 183 -9.55 2.22 6.38
N LYS A 184 -9.94 1.94 7.63
CA LYS A 184 -11.01 0.96 7.87
C LYS A 184 -12.34 1.61 7.49
N PRO A 185 -13.22 0.95 6.73
CA PRO A 185 -14.61 1.39 6.64
C PRO A 185 -15.18 1.40 8.05
N TYR A 186 -15.98 2.41 8.35
CA TYR A 186 -16.74 2.51 9.58
C TYR A 186 -17.46 1.17 9.85
N THR A 187 -17.02 0.41 10.83
CA THR A 187 -17.80 -0.70 11.38
C THR A 187 -18.79 -0.07 12.35
N PRO A 188 -20.11 -0.02 12.04
CA PRO A 188 -21.07 0.38 13.05
C PRO A 188 -20.92 -0.61 14.21
N MET A 189 -20.64 -0.09 15.41
CA MET A 189 -20.73 -0.90 16.61
C MET A 189 -22.17 -1.38 16.72
N ILE A 190 -22.39 -2.66 16.44
CA ILE A 190 -23.64 -3.31 16.82
C ILE A 190 -23.50 -3.53 18.31
N CYS A 191 -24.12 -2.65 19.10
CA CYS A 191 -24.29 -2.89 20.53
C CYS A 191 -25.05 -4.20 20.67
N SER A 192 -24.40 -5.20 21.29
CA SER A 192 -25.12 -6.36 21.79
C SER A 192 -26.07 -5.88 22.89
N SER A 193 -27.36 -6.15 22.70
CA SER A 193 -28.44 -5.89 23.64
C SER A 193 -28.28 -6.68 24.94
#